data_AF-A0A523WA65-F1
#
_entry.id   AF-A0A523WA65-F1
#
_cell.length_a   1.000
_cell.length_b   1.000
_cell.length_c   1.000
_cell.angle_alpha   90.00
_cell.angle_beta   90.00
_cell.angle_gamma   90.00
#
_symmetry.space_group_name_H-M   'P 1'
#
loop_
_entity.id
_entity.type
_entity.pdbx_description
1 polymer ?
#
loop_
_entity_poly.entity_id
_entity_poly.type
_entity_poly.pdbx_seq_one_letter_code
_entity_poly.pdbx_strand_id
1 'polypeptide(L)'
;MHREMSRAFLIIPEIREFLSTNDKEALREIFYEYEPVEVAETLKEFSLKERVMLFSLWNTDFAADVFEKMEKDDQIALMGAIDEARKGKILNELAPDERADFFEELP
;
A
#
# COMPACT_ATOMS: atom_id res chain seq x y z
N MET A 1 -8.49 -12.25 23.17
CA MET A 1 -8.49 -10.92 22.54
C MET A 1 -8.93 -11.12 21.10
N HIS A 2 -10.24 -11.07 20.83
CA HIS A 2 -10.73 -11.09 19.46
C HIS A 2 -10.21 -9.82 18.81
N ARG A 3 -9.25 -9.93 17.89
CA ARG A 3 -9.02 -8.85 16.92
C ARG A 3 -10.38 -8.60 16.30
N GLU A 4 -10.98 -7.44 16.56
CA GLU A 4 -12.08 -6.95 15.75
C GLU A 4 -11.60 -7.11 14.30
N MET A 5 -12.29 -7.94 13.53
CA MET A 5 -11.94 -8.09 12.12
C MET A 5 -12.08 -6.70 11.53
N SER A 6 -10.95 -6.06 11.22
CA SER A 6 -10.96 -4.73 10.61
C SER A 6 -11.90 -4.79 9.41
N ARG A 7 -12.72 -3.74 9.24
CA ARG A 7 -13.73 -3.67 8.18
C ARG A 7 -13.14 -4.00 6.82
N ALA A 8 -11.86 -3.66 6.61
CA ALA A 8 -11.16 -3.91 5.36
C ALA A 8 -10.92 -5.40 5.05
N PHE A 9 -10.94 -6.32 6.03
CA PHE A 9 -10.87 -7.76 5.73
C PHE A 9 -12.13 -8.28 5.04
N LEU A 10 -13.27 -7.60 5.22
CA LEU A 10 -14.53 -8.00 4.58
C LEU A 10 -14.51 -7.76 3.07
N ILE A 11 -13.65 -6.87 2.56
CA ILE A 11 -13.57 -6.54 1.14
C ILE A 11 -12.49 -7.30 0.37
N ILE A 12 -11.73 -8.17 1.03
CA ILE A 12 -10.70 -8.96 0.38
C ILE A 12 -11.29 -9.82 -0.75
N PRO A 13 -12.44 -10.51 -0.60
CA PRO A 13 -13.04 -11.26 -1.70
C PRO A 13 -13.28 -10.40 -2.95
N GLU A 14 -13.78 -9.18 -2.78
CA GLU A 14 -14.06 -8.21 -3.85
C GLU A 14 -12.76 -7.73 -4.50
N ILE A 15 -11.74 -7.40 -3.70
CA ILE A 15 -10.41 -7.04 -4.24
C ILE A 15 -9.82 -8.21 -5.05
N ARG A 16 -9.95 -9.45 -4.58
CA ARG A 16 -9.48 -10.64 -5.30
C ARG A 16 -10.24 -10.85 -6.61
N GLU A 17 -11.55 -10.61 -6.61
CA GLU A 17 -12.36 -10.64 -7.81
C GLU A 17 -11.87 -9.59 -8.82
N PHE A 18 -11.71 -8.33 -8.40
CA PHE A 18 -11.22 -7.27 -9.28
C PHE A 18 -9.80 -7.51 -9.79
N LEU A 19 -8.92 -8.12 -8.97
CA LEU A 19 -7.61 -8.57 -9.44
C LEU A 19 -7.71 -9.63 -10.53
N SER A 20 -8.65 -10.58 -10.39
CA SER A 20 -8.85 -11.66 -11.36
C SER A 20 -9.45 -11.16 -12.68
N THR A 21 -10.33 -10.17 -12.62
CA THR A 21 -10.95 -9.53 -13.80
C THR A 21 -10.10 -8.40 -14.38
N ASN A 22 -8.99 -8.04 -13.71
CA ASN A 22 -8.12 -6.92 -14.02
C ASN A 22 -8.90 -5.59 -14.10
N ASP A 23 -9.91 -5.43 -13.24
CA ASP A 23 -10.69 -4.20 -13.09
C ASP A 23 -9.91 -3.19 -12.23
N LYS A 24 -8.99 -2.50 -12.90
CA LYS A 24 -8.10 -1.52 -12.27
C LYS A 24 -8.83 -0.29 -11.73
N GLU A 25 -9.95 0.07 -12.34
CA GLU A 25 -10.73 1.23 -11.89
C GLU A 25 -11.44 0.89 -10.58
N ALA A 26 -12.12 -0.26 -10.51
CA ALA A 26 -12.76 -0.74 -9.29
C ALA A 26 -11.74 -0.94 -8.16
N LEU A 27 -10.56 -1.51 -8.46
CA LEU A 27 -9.47 -1.63 -7.48
C LEU A 27 -9.01 -0.27 -6.94
N ARG A 28 -8.87 0.74 -7.80
CA ARG A 28 -8.43 2.06 -7.34
C ARG A 28 -9.49 2.70 -6.44
N GLU A 29 -10.75 2.69 -6.88
CA GLU A 29 -11.85 3.35 -6.18
C GLU A 29 -12.15 2.69 -4.83
N ILE A 30 -12.17 1.35 -4.74
CA ILE A 30 -12.51 0.67 -3.50
C ILE A 30 -11.54 1.03 -2.37
N PHE A 31 -10.24 1.16 -2.64
CA PHE A 31 -9.26 1.50 -1.61
C PHE A 31 -9.37 2.94 -1.13
N TYR A 32 -9.89 3.87 -1.95
CA TYR A 32 -10.10 5.26 -1.55
C TYR A 32 -11.25 5.46 -0.56
N GLU A 33 -12.05 4.42 -0.30
CA GLU A 33 -13.09 4.44 0.73
C GLU A 33 -12.58 4.08 2.13
N TYR A 34 -11.29 3.72 2.28
CA TYR A 34 -10.69 3.24 3.52
C TYR A 34 -9.56 4.13 3.99
N GLU A 35 -9.36 4.15 5.31
CA GLU A 35 -8.23 4.86 5.89
C GLU A 35 -6.90 4.20 5.50
N PRO A 36 -5.82 4.97 5.28
CA PRO A 36 -4.53 4.42 4.85
C PRO A 36 -3.99 3.30 5.75
N VAL A 37 -4.26 3.36 7.06
CA VAL A 37 -3.87 2.31 8.02
C VAL A 37 -4.64 1.00 7.80
N GLU A 38 -5.92 1.07 7.45
CA GLU A 38 -6.73 -0.11 7.16
C GLU A 38 -6.28 -0.76 5.85
N VAL A 39 -5.92 0.07 4.86
CA VAL A 39 -5.37 -0.40 3.59
C VAL A 39 -4.02 -1.08 3.81
N ALA A 40 -3.11 -0.47 4.56
CA ALA A 40 -1.80 -1.06 4.86
C ALA A 40 -1.92 -2.43 5.55
N GLU A 41 -2.83 -2.58 6.52
CA GLU A 41 -3.12 -3.88 7.14
C GLU A 41 -3.68 -4.89 6.12
N THR A 42 -4.57 -4.46 5.24
CA THR A 42 -5.18 -5.32 4.22
C THR A 42 -4.17 -5.79 3.19
N LEU A 43 -3.19 -4.95 2.85
CA LEU A 43 -2.13 -5.29 1.90
C LEU A 43 -1.28 -6.49 2.36
N LYS A 44 -1.24 -6.81 3.66
CA LYS A 44 -0.51 -7.98 4.20
C LYS A 44 -0.98 -9.29 3.58
N GLU A 45 -2.25 -9.36 3.19
CA GLU A 45 -2.84 -10.54 2.55
C GLU A 45 -2.43 -10.71 1.08
N PHE A 46 -1.88 -9.68 0.45
CA PHE A 46 -1.49 -9.68 -0.96
C PHE A 46 0.01 -9.95 -1.14
N SER A 47 0.35 -10.62 -2.24
CA SER A 47 1.74 -10.84 -2.62
C SER A 47 2.43 -9.51 -2.96
N LEU A 48 3.76 -9.45 -2.83
CA LEU A 48 4.54 -8.26 -3.20
C LEU A 48 4.24 -7.78 -4.63
N LYS A 49 4.06 -8.70 -5.58
CA LYS A 49 3.70 -8.38 -6.97
C LYS A 49 2.34 -7.68 -7.08
N GLU A 50 1.34 -8.14 -6.32
CA GLU A 50 0.02 -7.52 -6.27
C GLU A 50 0.11 -6.13 -5.62
N ARG A 51 0.86 -5.99 -4.51
CA ARG A 51 1.09 -4.69 -3.86
C ARG A 51 1.73 -3.68 -4.80
N VAL A 52 2.78 -4.05 -5.53
CA VAL A 52 3.41 -3.19 -6.56
C VAL A 52 2.40 -2.73 -7.59
N MET A 53 1.54 -3.63 -8.06
CA MET A 53 0.49 -3.30 -9.02
C MET A 53 -0.53 -2.32 -8.42
N LEU A 54 -1.02 -2.56 -7.20
CA LEU A 54 -1.95 -1.67 -6.51
C LEU A 54 -1.35 -0.27 -6.30
N PHE A 55 -0.10 -0.18 -5.84
CA PHE A 55 0.64 1.08 -5.69
C PHE A 55 0.85 1.84 -7.01
N SER A 56 0.79 1.15 -8.16
CA SER A 56 0.83 1.78 -9.48
C SER A 56 -0.51 2.39 -9.91
N LEU A 57 -1.62 1.99 -9.27
CA LEU A 57 -2.96 2.48 -9.57
C LEU A 57 -3.29 3.77 -8.81
N TRP A 58 -2.76 3.94 -7.60
CA TRP A 58 -3.07 5.10 -6.75
C TRP A 58 -2.32 6.35 -7.20
N ASN A 59 -2.90 7.53 -6.94
CA ASN A 59 -2.15 8.79 -6.94
C ASN A 59 -0.97 8.75 -5.93
N THR A 60 -0.06 9.72 -6.00
CA THR A 60 1.14 9.72 -5.15
C THR A 60 0.79 9.94 -3.68
N ASP A 61 -0.11 10.88 -3.40
CA ASP A 61 -0.50 11.30 -2.04
C ASP A 61 -1.03 10.11 -1.24
N PHE A 62 -2.05 9.40 -1.76
CA PHE A 62 -2.60 8.23 -1.09
C PHE A 62 -1.58 7.09 -0.97
N ALA A 63 -0.75 6.88 -2.00
CA ALA A 63 0.28 5.86 -1.93
C ALA A 63 1.32 6.16 -0.84
N ALA A 64 1.69 7.43 -0.66
CA ALA A 64 2.58 7.87 0.41
C ALA A 64 1.92 7.66 1.78
N ASP A 65 0.66 8.09 1.94
CA ASP A 65 -0.08 7.89 3.19
C ASP A 65 -0.17 6.41 3.58
N VAL A 66 -0.49 5.52 2.63
CA VAL A 66 -0.54 4.06 2.88
C VAL A 66 0.85 3.53 3.18
N PHE A 67 1.87 3.96 2.43
CA PHE A 67 3.26 3.54 2.65
C PHE A 67 3.72 3.85 4.07
N GLU A 68 3.44 5.06 4.58
CA GLU A 68 3.77 5.44 5.96
C GLU A 68 3.16 4.50 7.02
N LYS A 69 1.99 3.91 6.74
CA LYS A 69 1.33 2.98 7.69
C LYS A 69 1.78 1.53 7.54
N MET A 70 2.59 1.19 6.54
CA MET A 70 3.12 -0.15 6.36
C MET A 70 4.22 -0.47 7.38
N GLU A 71 4.38 -1.75 7.69
CA GLU A 71 5.51 -2.22 8.51
C GLU A 71 6.84 -1.99 7.75
N LYS A 72 7.92 -1.72 8.49
CA LYS A 72 9.22 -1.33 7.89
C LYS A 72 9.76 -2.38 6.90
N ASP A 73 9.66 -3.66 7.22
CA ASP A 73 10.07 -4.74 6.31
C ASP A 73 9.28 -4.73 5.00
N ASP A 74 7.97 -4.46 5.08
CA ASP A 74 7.10 -4.36 3.90
C ASP A 74 7.39 -3.10 3.08
N GLN A 75 7.72 -1.98 3.74
CA GLN A 75 8.17 -0.75 3.07
C GLN A 75 9.44 -1.01 2.25
N ILE A 76 10.45 -1.65 2.86
CA ILE A 76 11.72 -1.99 2.20
C ILE A 76 11.48 -2.94 1.02
N ALA A 77 10.70 -4.00 1.24
CA ALA A 77 10.36 -4.96 0.17
C ALA A 77 9.65 -4.29 -1.01
N LEU A 78 8.70 -3.39 -0.74
CA LEU A 78 7.97 -2.64 -1.77
C LEU A 78 8.90 -1.70 -2.54
N MET A 79 9.74 -0.92 -1.84
CA MET A 79 10.70 -0.01 -2.48
C MET A 79 11.76 -0.76 -3.27
N GLY A 80 12.10 -2.00 -2.89
CA GLY A 80 12.96 -2.86 -3.70
C GLY A 80 12.32 -3.37 -5.00
N ALA A 81 10.99 -3.32 -5.11
CA ALA A 81 10.25 -3.92 -6.22
C ALA A 81 9.58 -2.89 -7.16
N ILE A 82 9.26 -1.69 -6.67
CA ILE A 82 8.71 -0.60 -7.47
C ILE A 82 9.82 0.07 -8.32
N ASP A 83 9.45 0.60 -9.49
CA ASP A 83 10.38 1.33 -10.35
C ASP A 83 10.91 2.63 -9.72
N GLU A 84 12.13 3.02 -10.09
CA GLU A 84 12.83 4.18 -9.51
C GLU A 84 12.04 5.50 -9.63
N ALA A 85 11.30 5.69 -10.72
CA ALA A 85 10.52 6.92 -10.91
C ALA A 85 9.33 6.98 -9.93
N ARG A 86 8.63 5.87 -9.72
CA ARG A 86 7.54 5.78 -8.76
C ARG A 86 8.04 5.83 -7.32
N LYS A 87 9.16 5.16 -7.01
CA LYS A 87 9.85 5.26 -5.72
C LYS A 87 10.16 6.71 -5.36
N GLY A 88 10.82 7.45 -6.26
CA GLY A 88 11.15 8.84 -6.03
C GLY A 88 9.93 9.71 -5.75
N LYS A 89 8.80 9.47 -6.45
CA LYS A 89 7.54 10.18 -6.20
C LYS A 89 6.99 9.90 -4.80
N ILE A 90 6.89 8.64 -4.42
CA ILE A 90 6.36 8.24 -3.10
C ILE A 90 7.25 8.83 -2.00
N LEU A 91 8.56 8.63 -2.07
CA LEU A 91 9.48 9.13 -1.05
C LEU A 91 9.48 10.66 -0.93
N ASN A 92 9.37 11.39 -2.05
CA ASN A 92 9.30 12.86 -2.01
C ASN A 92 8.02 13.39 -1.36
N GLU A 93 6.94 12.62 -1.41
CA GLU A 93 5.65 12.98 -0.82
C GLU A 93 5.60 12.70 0.69
N LEU A 94 6.40 11.76 1.19
CA LEU A 94 6.49 11.48 2.63
C LEU A 94 6.90 12.72 3.44
N ALA A 95 6.37 12.77 4.66
CA ALA A 95 6.82 13.74 5.64
C ALA A 95 8.36 13.66 5.84
N PRO A 96 9.05 14.80 6.06
CA PRO A 96 10.52 14.80 6.12
C PRO A 96 11.12 13.87 7.19
N ASP A 97 10.46 13.74 8.34
CA ASP A 97 10.79 12.85 9.44
C ASP A 97 10.54 11.38 9.06
N GLU A 98 9.36 11.04 8.54
CA GLU A 98 9.06 9.67 8.09
C GLU A 98 10.02 9.19 6.99
N ARG A 99 10.39 10.09 6.08
CA ARG A 99 11.41 9.80 5.05
C ARG A 99 12.79 9.59 5.68
N ALA A 100 13.17 10.40 6.66
CA ALA A 100 14.45 10.24 7.35
C ALA A 100 14.49 8.88 8.07
N ASP A 101 13.44 8.55 8.81
CA ASP A 101 13.30 7.27 9.51
C ASP A 101 13.37 6.09 8.53
N PHE A 102 12.74 6.18 7.36
CA PHE A 102 12.86 5.14 6.33
C PHE A 102 14.31 4.95 5.85
N PHE A 103 15.07 6.03 5.67
CA PHE A 103 16.46 5.94 5.24
C PHE A 103 17.41 5.39 6.31
N GLU A 104 17.14 5.63 7.59
CA GLU A 104 17.93 5.09 8.70
C GLU A 104 17.80 3.56 8.83
N GLU A 105 16.67 3.00 8.38
CA GLU A 105 16.38 1.57 8.41
C GLU A 105 16.97 0.79 7.20
N LEU A 106 17.58 1.49 6.23
CA LEU A 106 18.25 0.82 5.11
C LEU A 106 19.62 0.25 5.55
N PRO A 107 19.96 -0.99 5.18
CA PRO A 107 21.22 -1.63 5.53
C PRO A 107 22.45 -1.07 4.81
#